data_AF-A0A7X8BRL4-F1
#
_entry.id   AF-A0A7X8BRL4-F1
#
_cell.length_a   1.000
_cell.length_b   1.000
_cell.length_c   1.000
_cell.angle_alpha   90.00
_cell.angle_beta   90.00
_cell.angle_gamma   90.00
#
_symmetry.space_group_name_H-M   'P 1'
#
loop_
_entity.id
_entity.type
_entity.pdbx_description
1 polymer ?
#
loop_
_entity_poly.entity_id
_entity_poly.type
_entity_poly.pdbx_seq_one_letter_code
_entity_poly.pdbx_strand_id
1 'polypeptide(L)'
;MISNLTTLQKNLKRDSSILPMLKVALVGDTATQFLAVALKGIGIERGFKLDLFEADYNQVERQLLDASSELHVFDADYIVVFQSTHKLLSGFNKMPLEKQHTLADERVEFVRTIASTNKSRLIYFNYPEID
;
A
#
# COMPACT_ATOMS: atom_id res chain seq x y z
N MET A 1 13.00 -13.40 -15.22
CA MET A 1 13.24 -12.06 -15.80
C MET A 1 12.22 -11.11 -15.18
N ILE A 2 12.63 -9.92 -14.72
CA ILE A 2 11.72 -8.92 -14.14
C ILE A 2 11.23 -8.02 -15.27
N SER A 3 9.91 -7.92 -15.46
CA SER A 3 9.30 -7.05 -16.46
C SER A 3 9.44 -5.57 -16.08
N ASN A 4 9.73 -4.71 -17.07
CA ASN A 4 9.74 -3.26 -16.87
C ASN A 4 8.32 -2.69 -16.85
N LEU A 5 8.16 -1.44 -16.40
CA LEU A 5 6.85 -0.80 -16.25
C LEU A 5 6.06 -0.74 -17.58
N THR A 6 6.73 -0.51 -18.70
CA THR A 6 6.10 -0.47 -20.03
C THR A 6 5.50 -1.82 -20.42
N THR A 7 6.17 -2.93 -20.09
CA THR A 7 5.64 -4.28 -20.30
C THR A 7 4.45 -4.54 -19.40
N LEU A 8 4.53 -4.16 -18.11
CA LEU A 8 3.43 -4.32 -17.16
C LEU A 8 2.18 -3.54 -17.59
N GLN A 9 2.35 -2.31 -18.10
CA GLN A 9 1.27 -1.51 -18.68
C GLN A 9 0.61 -2.19 -19.88
N LYS A 10 1.40 -2.81 -20.76
CA LYS A 10 0.86 -3.56 -21.90
C LYS A 10 0.04 -4.78 -21.47
N ASN A 11 0.39 -5.41 -20.35
CA ASN A 11 -0.35 -6.56 -19.84
C ASN A 11 -1.79 -6.20 -19.45
N LEU A 12 -2.05 -4.96 -19.03
CA LEU A 12 -3.40 -4.49 -18.69
C LEU A 12 -4.38 -4.54 -19.87
N LYS A 13 -3.87 -4.59 -21.11
CA LYS A 13 -4.69 -4.69 -22.33
C LYS A 13 -4.98 -6.13 -22.75
N ARG A 14 -4.38 -7.12 -22.09
CA ARG A 14 -4.61 -8.54 -22.40
C ARG A 14 -5.98 -8.95 -21.87
N ASP A 15 -6.59 -9.92 -22.55
CA ASP A 15 -7.78 -10.56 -22.00
C ASP A 15 -7.43 -11.30 -20.71
N SER A 16 -8.07 -10.88 -19.62
CA SER A 16 -7.90 -11.40 -18.26
C SER A 16 -9.23 -11.92 -17.69
N SER A 17 -10.25 -12.06 -18.53
CA SER A 17 -11.60 -12.49 -18.12
C SER A 17 -11.64 -13.87 -17.47
N ILE A 18 -10.74 -14.77 -17.90
CA ILE A 18 -10.63 -16.14 -17.36
C ILE A 18 -9.75 -16.24 -16.10
N LEU A 19 -9.06 -15.16 -15.71
CA LEU A 19 -8.16 -15.19 -14.57
C LEU A 19 -8.93 -15.05 -13.25
N PRO A 20 -8.54 -15.77 -12.19
CA PRO A 20 -9.10 -15.57 -10.86
C PRO A 20 -8.90 -14.12 -10.41
N MET A 21 -9.96 -13.54 -9.85
CA MET A 21 -9.95 -12.18 -9.33
C MET A 21 -9.39 -12.16 -7.90
N LEU A 22 -8.54 -11.18 -7.60
CA LEU A 22 -8.07 -10.87 -6.25
C LEU A 22 -8.36 -9.40 -5.95
N LYS A 23 -8.98 -9.12 -4.81
CA LYS A 23 -9.24 -7.76 -4.34
C LYS A 23 -8.04 -7.28 -3.54
N VAL A 24 -7.39 -6.23 -4.03
CA VAL A 24 -6.19 -5.68 -3.41
C VAL A 24 -6.42 -4.20 -3.12
N ALA A 25 -6.19 -3.76 -1.89
CA ALA A 25 -6.14 -2.35 -1.56
C ALA A 25 -4.69 -1.87 -1.54
N LEU A 26 -4.43 -0.71 -2.13
CA LEU A 26 -3.14 -0.02 -2.10
C LEU A 26 -3.30 1.31 -1.39
N VAL A 27 -2.55 1.50 -0.31
CA VAL A 27 -2.52 2.75 0.46
C VAL A 27 -1.09 3.26 0.57
N GLY A 28 -0.90 4.56 0.37
CA GLY A 28 0.42 5.17 0.52
C GLY A 28 0.42 6.64 0.90
N ASP A 29 1.55 7.09 1.45
CA ASP A 29 1.81 8.50 1.78
C ASP A 29 2.48 9.27 0.63
N THR A 30 2.67 8.59 -0.50
CA THR A 30 3.22 9.12 -1.76
C THR A 30 2.29 8.82 -2.93
N ALA A 31 2.61 9.35 -4.11
CA ALA A 31 1.88 9.08 -5.34
C ALA A 31 2.04 7.59 -5.73
N THR A 32 0.94 6.83 -5.71
CA THR A 32 0.94 5.36 -5.88
C THR A 32 0.54 4.88 -7.28
N GLN A 33 0.25 5.79 -8.22
CA GLN A 33 -0.39 5.43 -9.49
C GLN A 33 0.46 4.50 -10.34
N PHE A 34 1.79 4.71 -10.36
CA PHE A 34 2.70 3.80 -11.07
C PHE A 34 2.84 2.44 -10.38
N LEU A 35 2.78 2.42 -9.04
CA LEU A 35 2.78 1.18 -8.27
C LEU A 35 1.48 0.40 -8.51
N ALA A 36 0.33 1.07 -8.53
CA ALA A 36 -0.97 0.49 -8.86
C ALA A 36 -0.97 -0.17 -10.24
N VAL A 37 -0.43 0.52 -11.25
CA VAL A 37 -0.26 0.00 -12.61
C VAL A 37 0.67 -1.22 -12.62
N ALA A 38 1.80 -1.15 -11.92
CA ALA A 38 2.76 -2.25 -11.85
C ALA A 38 2.14 -3.49 -11.17
N LEU A 39 1.41 -3.31 -10.07
CA LEU A 39 0.71 -4.39 -9.36
C LEU A 39 -0.34 -5.07 -10.24
N LYS A 40 -1.19 -4.31 -10.92
CA LYS A 40 -2.16 -4.89 -11.86
C LYS A 40 -1.47 -5.65 -12.99
N GLY A 41 -0.41 -5.07 -13.56
CA GLY A 41 0.33 -5.67 -14.67
C GLY A 41 1.07 -6.95 -14.29
N ILE A 42 1.68 -6.99 -13.10
CA ILE A 42 2.38 -8.19 -12.60
C ILE A 42 1.36 -9.25 -12.17
N GLY A 43 0.20 -8.85 -11.64
CA GLY A 43 -0.90 -9.78 -11.36
C GLY A 43 -1.27 -10.62 -12.57
N ILE A 44 -1.43 -9.97 -13.74
CA ILE A 44 -1.75 -10.65 -15.00
C ILE A 44 -0.63 -11.63 -15.40
N GLU A 45 0.65 -11.25 -15.27
CA GLU A 45 1.77 -12.17 -15.54
C GLU A 45 1.78 -13.38 -14.60
N ARG A 46 1.29 -13.20 -13.38
CA ARG A 46 1.19 -14.25 -12.35
C ARG A 46 -0.12 -15.03 -12.42
N GLY A 47 -0.98 -14.75 -13.39
CA GLY A 47 -2.25 -15.47 -13.59
C GLY A 47 -3.41 -15.00 -12.72
N PHE A 48 -3.38 -13.75 -12.25
CA PHE A 48 -4.46 -13.13 -11.46
C PHE A 48 -4.96 -11.85 -12.11
N LYS A 49 -6.25 -11.56 -11.96
CA LYS A 49 -6.82 -10.25 -12.25
C LYS A 49 -6.98 -9.48 -10.94
N LEU A 50 -6.21 -8.41 -10.76
CA LEU A 50 -6.36 -7.58 -9.56
C LEU A 50 -7.51 -6.60 -9.75
N ASP A 51 -8.54 -6.73 -8.91
CA ASP A 51 -9.45 -5.64 -8.60
C ASP A 51 -8.75 -4.76 -7.55
N LEU A 52 -8.26 -3.60 -7.96
CA LEU A 52 -7.39 -2.77 -7.14
C LEU A 52 -8.13 -1.52 -6.70
N PHE A 53 -8.31 -1.37 -5.39
CA PHE A 53 -8.63 -0.10 -4.75
C PHE A 53 -7.32 0.66 -4.49
N GLU A 54 -7.24 1.92 -4.93
CA GLU A 54 -6.12 2.81 -4.64
C GLU A 54 -6.66 3.97 -3.81
N ALA A 55 -6.15 4.12 -2.58
CA ALA A 55 -6.54 5.24 -1.74
C ALA A 55 -5.94 6.56 -2.26
N ASP A 56 -6.65 7.65 -1.98
CA ASP A 56 -6.15 8.99 -2.22
C ASP A 56 -4.84 9.26 -1.47
N TYR A 57 -4.07 10.20 -2.03
CA TYR A 57 -2.78 10.63 -1.50
C TYR A 57 -2.84 10.97 -0.01
N ASN A 58 -1.94 10.35 0.77
CA ASN A 58 -1.75 10.66 2.19
C ASN A 58 -3.00 10.43 3.05
N GLN A 59 -3.80 9.40 2.73
CA GLN A 59 -4.95 8.95 3.53
C GLN A 59 -4.74 7.58 4.20
N VAL A 60 -3.48 7.15 4.40
CA VAL A 60 -3.15 5.80 4.91
C VAL A 60 -3.83 5.51 6.25
N GLU A 61 -3.65 6.39 7.24
CA GLU A 61 -4.18 6.22 8.59
C GLU A 61 -5.72 6.23 8.57
N ARG A 62 -6.32 7.17 7.84
CA ARG A 62 -7.78 7.27 7.72
C ARG A 62 -8.37 5.99 7.13
N GLN A 63 -7.83 5.52 6.02
CA GLN A 63 -8.39 4.35 5.33
C GLN A 63 -8.23 3.06 6.14
N LEU A 64 -7.16 2.92 6.93
CA LEU A 64 -6.89 1.70 7.70
C LEU A 64 -7.54 1.67 9.09
N LEU A 65 -7.71 2.83 9.73
CA LEU A 65 -8.19 2.92 11.12
C LEU A 65 -9.69 3.24 11.22
N ASP A 66 -10.27 3.93 10.23
CA ASP A 66 -11.69 4.22 10.20
C ASP A 66 -12.47 3.03 9.63
N ALA A 67 -13.22 2.32 10.46
CA ALA A 67 -14.04 1.18 10.04
C ALA A 67 -15.14 1.54 9.02
N SER A 68 -15.45 2.82 8.84
CA SER A 68 -16.39 3.31 7.83
C SER A 68 -15.72 3.73 6.52
N SER A 69 -14.39 3.55 6.40
CA SER A 69 -13.64 3.94 5.21
C SER A 69 -14.02 3.13 3.98
N GLU A 70 -13.73 3.71 2.80
CA GLU A 70 -13.91 3.02 1.52
C GLU A 70 -13.08 1.74 1.43
N LEU A 71 -11.88 1.72 2.03
CA LEU A 71 -11.04 0.52 2.10
C LEU A 71 -11.72 -0.61 2.88
N HIS A 72 -12.35 -0.29 4.02
CA HIS A 72 -13.06 -1.30 4.82
C HIS A 72 -14.29 -1.82 4.07
N VAL A 73 -15.04 -0.94 3.40
CA VAL A 73 -16.18 -1.33 2.54
C VAL A 73 -15.72 -2.15 1.34
N PHE A 74 -14.54 -1.85 0.79
CA PHE A 74 -13.96 -2.58 -0.32
C PHE A 74 -13.63 -4.03 0.03
N ASP A 75 -13.46 -4.40 1.31
CA ASP A 75 -13.27 -5.79 1.77
C ASP A 75 -12.20 -6.54 0.95
N ALA A 76 -10.95 -6.05 1.02
CA ALA A 76 -9.84 -6.56 0.25
C ALA A 76 -9.33 -7.91 0.78
N ASP A 77 -8.85 -8.79 -0.11
CA ASP A 77 -8.11 -9.98 0.27
C ASP A 77 -6.73 -9.63 0.84
N TYR A 78 -6.08 -8.64 0.21
CA TYR A 78 -4.78 -8.12 0.59
C TYR A 78 -4.78 -6.60 0.67
N ILE A 79 -4.07 -6.07 1.65
CA ILE A 79 -3.82 -4.64 1.81
C ILE A 79 -2.31 -4.42 1.68
N VAL A 80 -1.92 -3.60 0.70
CA VAL A 80 -0.53 -3.18 0.46
C VAL A 80 -0.35 -1.79 1.04
N VAL A 81 0.55 -1.67 2.02
CA VAL A 81 0.85 -0.40 2.71
C VAL A 81 2.23 0.09 2.30
N PHE A 82 2.28 1.26 1.68
CA PHE A 82 3.52 1.91 1.25
C PHE A 82 3.69 3.29 1.88
N GLN A 83 4.33 3.32 3.04
CA GLN A 83 4.77 4.55 3.69
C GLN A 83 6.27 4.75 3.45
N SER A 84 6.65 5.87 2.85
CA SER A 84 8.02 6.11 2.39
C SER A 84 8.95 6.60 3.50
N THR A 85 10.22 6.18 3.47
CA THR A 85 11.24 6.71 4.41
C THR A 85 11.40 8.23 4.30
N HIS A 86 11.27 8.80 3.10
CA HIS A 86 11.35 10.24 2.89
C HIS A 86 10.22 11.01 3.61
N LYS A 87 9.00 10.47 3.60
CA LYS A 87 7.87 11.05 4.37
C LYS A 87 8.06 10.85 5.86
N LEU A 88 8.55 9.70 6.28
CA LEU A 88 8.91 9.43 7.67
C LEU A 88 9.94 10.44 8.19
N LEU A 89 11.02 10.68 7.45
CA LEU A 89 12.06 11.66 7.76
C LEU A 89 11.51 13.10 7.79
N SER A 90 10.64 13.45 6.83
CA SER A 90 9.98 14.75 6.84
C SER A 90 9.10 14.95 8.09
N GLY A 91 8.45 13.89 8.56
CA GLY A 91 7.71 13.87 9.82
C GLY A 91 8.64 14.08 11.01
N PHE A 92 9.70 13.28 11.10
CA PHE A 92 10.73 13.38 12.15
C PHE A 92 11.34 14.77 12.28
N ASN A 93 11.72 15.40 11.16
CA ASN A 93 12.32 16.73 11.14
C ASN A 93 11.38 17.84 11.64
N LYS A 94 10.07 17.58 11.66
CA LYS A 94 9.04 18.51 12.18
C LYS A 94 8.65 18.19 13.63
N MET A 95 9.07 17.06 14.18
CA MET A 95 8.78 16.69 15.57
C MET A 95 9.64 17.52 16.54
N PRO A 96 9.10 17.90 17.71
CA PRO A 96 9.90 18.40 18.81
C PRO A 96 10.99 17.42 19.20
N LEU A 97 12.16 17.92 19.59
CA LEU A 97 13.33 17.10 19.94
C LEU A 97 12.99 16.06 21.02
N GLU A 98 12.15 16.44 21.97
CA GLU A 98 11.72 15.60 23.08
C GLU A 98 10.83 14.45 22.63
N LYS A 99 10.25 14.50 21.42
CA LYS A 99 9.41 13.44 20.85
C LYS A 99 10.10 12.62 19.77
N GLN A 100 11.25 13.05 19.26
CA GLN A 100 11.94 12.34 18.18
C GLN A 100 12.27 10.88 18.52
N HIS A 101 12.55 10.60 19.80
CA HIS A 101 12.81 9.24 20.27
C HIS A 101 11.59 8.30 20.20
N THR A 102 10.36 8.82 20.11
CA THR A 102 9.12 8.00 20.06
C THR A 102 8.73 7.57 18.65
N LEU A 103 9.38 8.09 17.60
CA LEU A 103 8.99 7.86 16.20
C LEU A 103 8.82 6.37 15.86
N ALA A 104 9.80 5.55 16.25
CA ALA A 104 9.79 4.12 15.95
C ALA A 104 8.67 3.41 16.71
N ASP A 105 8.48 3.73 17.99
CA ASP A 105 7.44 3.14 18.84
C ASP A 105 6.04 3.49 18.31
N GLU A 106 5.80 4.76 17.96
CA GLU A 106 4.55 5.21 17.36
C GLU A 106 4.27 4.48 16.04
N ARG A 107 5.30 4.25 15.21
CA ARG A 107 5.14 3.52 13.95
C ARG A 107 4.85 2.03 14.17
N VAL A 108 5.55 1.39 15.10
CA VAL A 108 5.31 -0.02 15.45
C VAL A 108 3.91 -0.20 16.02
N GLU A 109 3.44 0.74 16.85
CA GLU A 109 2.11 0.68 17.43
C GLU A 109 1.02 0.89 16.38
N PHE A 110 1.24 1.78 15.42
CA PHE A 110 0.38 1.89 14.24
C PHE A 110 0.29 0.56 13.48
N VAL A 111 1.41 -0.08 13.18
CA VAL A 111 1.45 -1.40 12.48
C VAL A 111 0.74 -2.47 13.29
N ARG A 112 0.95 -2.51 14.61
CA ARG A 112 0.27 -3.45 15.52
C ARG A 112 -1.24 -3.24 15.49
N THR A 113 -1.67 -1.99 15.54
CA THR A 113 -3.09 -1.61 15.49
C THR A 113 -3.72 -2.13 14.22
N ILE A 114 -3.18 -1.76 13.04
CA ILE A 114 -3.76 -2.17 11.76
C ILE A 114 -3.75 -3.70 11.58
N ALA A 115 -2.74 -4.40 12.08
CA ALA A 115 -2.67 -5.86 12.04
C ALA A 115 -3.71 -6.54 12.94
N SER A 116 -4.09 -5.90 14.03
CA SER A 116 -5.11 -6.42 14.95
C SER A 116 -6.55 -6.10 14.52
N THR A 117 -6.76 -4.97 13.83
CA THR A 117 -8.10 -4.47 13.48
C THR A 117 -8.55 -4.90 12.08
N ASN A 118 -7.64 -5.15 11.15
CA ASN A 118 -7.96 -5.55 9.78
C ASN A 118 -7.95 -7.08 9.65
N LYS A 119 -9.00 -7.63 9.02
CA LYS A 119 -9.09 -9.08 8.75
C LYS A 119 -8.29 -9.51 7.51
N SER A 120 -8.02 -8.56 6.62
CA SER A 120 -7.28 -8.77 5.37
C SER A 120 -5.80 -9.04 5.62
N ARG A 121 -5.14 -9.70 4.67
CA ARG A 121 -3.69 -9.97 4.77
C ARG A 121 -2.90 -8.71 4.44
N LEU A 122 -2.01 -8.30 5.36
CA LEU A 122 -1.19 -7.10 5.19
C LEU A 122 0.15 -7.40 4.53
N ILE A 123 0.50 -6.60 3.52
CA ILE A 123 1.84 -6.52 2.92
C ILE A 123 2.36 -5.12 3.19
N TYR A 124 3.30 -5.01 4.13
CA TYR A 124 3.82 -3.73 4.59
C TYR A 124 5.25 -3.51 4.10
N PHE A 125 5.48 -2.45 3.33
CA PHE A 125 6.82 -2.08 2.89
C PHE A 125 7.62 -1.56 4.09
N ASN A 126 8.79 -2.14 4.32
CA ASN A 126 9.71 -1.66 5.35
C ASN A 126 10.39 -0.34 4.91
N TYR A 127 11.16 0.24 5.83
CA TYR A 127 11.87 1.49 5.61
C TYR A 127 13.32 1.21 5.21
N PRO A 128 13.70 1.41 3.94
CA PRO A 128 15.12 1.47 3.60
C PRO A 128 15.77 2.67 4.27
N GLU A 129 17.00 2.51 4.72
CA GLU A 129 17.86 3.63 5.15
C GLU A 129 18.11 4.55 3.95
N ILE A 130 18.08 5.86 4.19
CA ILE A 130 18.29 6.91 3.19
C ILE A 130 19.35 7.88 3.71
N ASP A 131 20.14 8.44 2.80
CA ASP A 131 21.19 9.43 3.08
C ASP A 131 20.62 10.83 3.42
#